data_AF-A0A6G3MFR2-F1
#
_entry.id   AF-A0A6G3MFR2-F1
#
_cell.length_a   1.000
_cell.length_b   1.000
_cell.length_c   1.000
_cell.angle_alpha   90.00
_cell.angle_beta   90.00
_cell.angle_gamma   90.00
#
_symmetry.space_group_name_H-M   'P 1'
#
loop_
_entity.id
_entity.type
_entity.pdbx_description
1 polymer ?
#
loop_
_entity_poly.entity_id
_entity_poly.type
_entity_poly.pdbx_seq_one_letter_code
_entity_poly.pdbx_strand_id
1 'polypeptide(L)'
;MAISRILFFTHVKSIDKTIKVIHISDIHYDPNYCVHGSADCLDPLCCHINSIPTIPGSKRSSRVYGEYKCDTSRALLHSLFNFLKTLDFDVIYFVGDSNSHDSWAKNINSNSAVIKYVFRAFKLYFPDKKIYSCLGNHEAHPVNRITSNHNFCTHQYPLLN
;
A
#
# COMPACT_ATOMS: atom_id res chain seq x y z
N MET A 1 64.24 22.05 -13.78
CA MET A 1 63.20 21.85 -12.76
C MET A 1 61.89 21.61 -13.50
N ALA A 2 61.52 20.34 -13.74
CA ALA A 2 60.35 19.97 -14.54
C ALA A 2 59.16 19.72 -13.61
N ILE A 3 58.11 20.52 -13.76
CA ILE A 3 56.87 20.39 -12.99
C ILE A 3 56.04 19.29 -13.66
N SER A 4 56.02 18.10 -13.07
CA SER A 4 55.14 17.02 -13.49
C SER A 4 53.69 17.41 -13.22
N ARG A 5 52.91 17.64 -14.28
CA ARG A 5 51.45 17.82 -14.18
C ARG A 5 50.81 16.43 -14.13
N ILE A 6 50.40 16.01 -12.94
CA ILE A 6 49.51 14.86 -12.78
C ILE A 6 48.10 15.30 -13.21
N LEU A 7 47.67 14.86 -14.39
CA LEU A 7 46.29 14.95 -14.86
C LEU A 7 45.53 13.75 -14.30
N PHE A 8 44.68 13.98 -13.29
CA PHE A 8 43.65 13.01 -12.91
C PHE A 8 42.51 13.08 -13.93
N PHE A 9 42.51 12.15 -14.88
CA PHE A 9 41.28 11.85 -15.62
C PHE A 9 40.38 11.02 -14.69
N THR A 10 39.53 11.68 -13.90
CA THR A 10 38.30 11.01 -13.46
C THR A 10 37.44 10.89 -14.70
N HIS A 11 37.55 9.76 -15.42
CA HIS A 11 36.49 9.31 -16.29
C HIS A 11 35.25 9.14 -15.41
N VAL A 12 34.45 10.19 -15.28
CA VAL A 12 33.06 10.04 -14.86
C VAL A 12 32.41 9.34 -16.03
N LYS A 13 32.45 8.01 -16.01
CA LYS A 13 31.60 7.20 -16.86
C LYS A 13 30.19 7.58 -16.43
N SER A 14 29.52 8.41 -17.24
CA SER A 14 28.08 8.59 -17.13
C SER A 14 27.48 7.20 -17.23
N ILE A 15 27.09 6.66 -16.08
CA ILE A 15 26.28 5.47 -16.05
C ILE A 15 24.87 6.02 -16.27
N ASP A 16 24.41 6.03 -17.52
CA ASP A 16 22.99 6.18 -17.85
C ASP A 16 22.24 4.93 -17.34
N LYS A 17 22.18 4.77 -16.01
CA LYS A 17 21.38 3.74 -15.37
C LYS A 17 19.96 4.26 -15.28
N THR A 18 19.09 3.75 -16.14
CA THR A 18 17.65 3.90 -15.99
C THR A 18 17.21 3.24 -14.68
N ILE A 19 16.58 4.03 -13.80
CA ILE A 19 15.97 3.52 -12.57
C ILE A 19 14.53 3.14 -12.87
N LYS A 20 14.15 1.89 -12.56
CA LYS A 20 12.79 1.41 -12.71
C LYS A 20 12.08 1.48 -11.37
N VAL A 21 11.00 2.27 -11.32
CA VAL A 21 10.23 2.54 -10.11
C VAL A 21 8.87 1.88 -10.23
N ILE A 22 8.51 1.06 -9.25
CA ILE A 22 7.12 0.65 -9.04
C ILE A 22 6.44 1.73 -8.19
N HIS A 23 5.35 2.30 -8.69
CA HIS A 23 4.55 3.28 -7.96
C HIS A 23 3.19 2.67 -7.62
N ILE A 24 2.92 2.56 -6.32
CA ILE A 24 1.68 2.01 -5.77
C ILE A 24 1.02 3.08 -4.90
N SER A 25 -0.29 3.17 -4.99
CA SER A 25 -1.14 4.04 -4.19
C SER A 25 -2.42 3.30 -3.84
N ASP A 26 -3.15 3.78 -2.83
CA ASP A 26 -4.55 3.42 -2.56
C ASP A 26 -4.79 1.91 -2.50
N ILE A 27 -3.96 1.20 -1.72
CA ILE A 27 -4.14 -0.25 -1.55
C ILE A 27 -5.51 -0.55 -0.94
N HIS A 28 -5.99 0.29 -0.01
CA HIS A 28 -7.23 0.11 0.73
C HIS A 28 -7.51 -1.36 1.08
N TYR A 29 -6.57 -1.97 1.80
CA TYR A 29 -6.73 -3.36 2.21
C TYR A 29 -7.88 -3.46 3.22
N ASP A 30 -8.87 -4.27 2.86
CA ASP A 30 -10.00 -4.57 3.70
C ASP A 30 -9.82 -5.93 4.39
N PRO A 31 -9.50 -5.96 5.70
CA PRO A 31 -9.36 -7.20 6.44
C PRO A 31 -10.69 -7.95 6.61
N ASN A 32 -11.82 -7.28 6.42
CA ASN A 32 -13.17 -7.83 6.59
C ASN A 32 -13.84 -8.21 5.27
N TYR A 33 -13.13 -8.07 4.14
CA TYR A 33 -13.61 -8.49 2.84
C TYR A 33 -14.00 -9.97 2.86
N CYS A 34 -15.27 -10.25 2.61
CA CYS A 34 -15.87 -11.58 2.66
C CYS A 34 -16.35 -11.94 1.27
N VAL A 35 -15.84 -13.03 0.68
CA VAL A 35 -16.30 -13.57 -0.61
C VAL A 35 -17.74 -14.06 -0.47
N HIS A 36 -18.57 -13.81 -1.48
CA HIS A 36 -20.02 -14.04 -1.46
C HIS A 36 -20.82 -13.15 -0.49
N GLY A 37 -20.18 -12.19 0.18
CA GLY A 37 -20.86 -11.12 0.91
C GLY A 37 -21.66 -10.21 -0.04
N SER A 38 -22.64 -9.49 0.50
CA SER A 38 -23.43 -8.55 -0.31
C SER A 38 -22.54 -7.46 -0.87
N ALA A 39 -22.54 -7.30 -2.19
CA ALA A 39 -21.81 -6.24 -2.88
C ALA A 39 -22.71 -5.05 -3.27
N ASP A 40 -23.99 -5.12 -2.91
CA ASP A 40 -24.91 -4.01 -3.00
C ASP A 40 -25.63 -3.88 -1.65
N CYS A 41 -25.08 -3.04 -0.79
CA CYS A 41 -25.48 -2.91 0.61
C CYS A 41 -25.83 -1.46 0.94
N LEU A 42 -26.46 -1.26 2.11
CA LEU A 42 -26.89 0.07 2.58
C LEU A 42 -25.71 0.94 3.06
N ASP A 43 -24.59 0.33 3.42
CA ASP A 43 -23.41 1.03 3.91
C ASP A 43 -22.56 1.62 2.77
N PRO A 44 -21.73 2.65 3.05
CA PRO A 44 -20.81 3.21 2.05
C PRO A 44 -19.78 2.22 1.51
N LEU A 45 -19.43 1.20 2.30
CA LEU A 45 -18.54 0.10 1.93
C LEU A 45 -19.26 -1.23 2.12
N CYS A 46 -19.25 -2.06 1.09
CA CYS A 46 -19.90 -3.37 1.08
C CYS A 46 -18.88 -4.52 1.12
N CYS A 47 -19.34 -5.73 0.82
CA CYS A 47 -18.53 -6.95 0.79
C CYS A 47 -18.01 -7.41 2.16
N HIS A 48 -18.64 -6.98 3.26
CA HIS A 48 -18.39 -7.56 4.58
C HIS A 48 -19.40 -8.66 4.88
N ILE A 49 -19.09 -9.50 5.87
CA ILE A 49 -20.00 -10.57 6.31
C ILE A 49 -21.34 -10.03 6.82
N ASN A 50 -21.34 -8.80 7.35
CA ASN A 50 -22.52 -8.15 7.91
C ASN A 50 -23.13 -7.10 6.97
N SER A 51 -22.68 -7.00 5.71
CA SER A 51 -23.23 -6.04 4.74
C SER A 51 -24.70 -6.34 4.46
N ILE A 52 -25.59 -5.45 4.87
CA ILE A 52 -27.05 -5.59 4.69
C ILE A 52 -27.40 -5.23 3.24
N PRO A 53 -27.98 -6.16 2.45
CA PRO A 53 -28.35 -5.87 1.06
C PRO A 53 -29.33 -4.70 0.94
N THR A 54 -29.12 -3.82 -0.04
CA THR A 54 -30.07 -2.73 -0.39
C THR A 54 -31.43 -3.28 -0.82
N ILE A 55 -31.41 -4.39 -1.57
CA ILE A 55 -32.57 -5.06 -2.13
C ILE A 55 -32.58 -6.50 -1.63
N PRO A 56 -33.64 -6.96 -0.95
CA PRO A 56 -33.82 -8.37 -0.62
C PRO A 56 -33.71 -9.24 -1.87
N GLY A 57 -32.78 -10.19 -1.87
CA GLY A 57 -32.52 -11.06 -3.03
C GLY A 57 -31.58 -10.48 -4.10
N SER A 58 -30.90 -9.36 -3.83
CA SER A 58 -29.79 -8.89 -4.68
C SER A 58 -28.80 -10.03 -4.93
N LYS A 59 -28.53 -10.32 -6.21
CA LYS A 59 -27.61 -11.39 -6.62
C LYS A 59 -26.16 -10.92 -6.70
N ARG A 60 -25.91 -9.62 -6.54
CA ARG A 60 -24.57 -9.07 -6.65
C ARG A 60 -23.81 -9.37 -5.37
N SER A 61 -22.83 -10.25 -5.49
CA SER A 61 -22.01 -10.70 -4.39
C SER A 61 -20.54 -10.52 -4.73
N SER A 62 -19.76 -10.27 -3.71
CA SER A 62 -18.33 -10.09 -3.77
C SER A 62 -17.63 -11.35 -4.34
N ARG A 63 -16.55 -11.15 -5.10
CA ARG A 63 -15.74 -12.25 -5.67
C ARG A 63 -14.38 -12.33 -5.01
N VAL A 64 -13.62 -13.37 -5.33
CA VAL A 64 -12.30 -13.62 -4.72
C VAL A 64 -11.37 -12.40 -4.83
N TYR A 65 -11.31 -11.77 -6.00
CA TYR A 65 -10.35 -10.68 -6.29
C TYR A 65 -10.95 -9.26 -6.19
N GLY A 66 -12.15 -9.10 -5.63
CA GLY A 66 -12.79 -7.80 -5.53
C GLY A 66 -14.15 -7.72 -6.23
N GLU A 67 -14.76 -6.55 -6.09
CA GLU A 67 -16.05 -6.17 -6.67
C GLU A 67 -16.14 -4.64 -6.68
N TYR A 68 -16.87 -4.03 -7.63
CA TYR A 68 -16.69 -2.60 -7.93
C TYR A 68 -17.07 -1.61 -6.81
N LYS A 69 -17.83 -2.03 -5.78
CA LYS A 69 -18.25 -1.19 -4.65
C LYS A 69 -17.49 -1.52 -3.36
N CYS A 70 -16.37 -2.22 -3.46
CA CYS A 70 -15.68 -2.80 -2.34
C CYS A 70 -14.18 -2.51 -2.40
N ASP A 71 -13.55 -2.54 -1.23
CA ASP A 71 -12.13 -2.36 -1.08
C ASP A 71 -11.36 -3.65 -1.36
N THR A 72 -10.03 -3.55 -1.31
CA THR A 72 -9.13 -4.59 -1.80
C THR A 72 -9.20 -5.84 -0.94
N SER A 73 -9.60 -6.95 -1.56
CA SER A 73 -9.54 -8.26 -0.94
C SER A 73 -8.09 -8.69 -0.71
N ARG A 74 -7.88 -9.56 0.29
CA ARG A 74 -6.56 -10.19 0.52
C ARG A 74 -6.04 -10.87 -0.74
N ALA A 75 -6.88 -11.57 -1.48
CA ALA A 75 -6.46 -12.28 -2.69
C ALA A 75 -5.96 -11.31 -3.77
N LEU A 76 -6.63 -10.16 -3.96
CA LEU A 76 -6.19 -9.14 -4.90
C LEU A 76 -4.82 -8.56 -4.54
N LEU A 77 -4.62 -8.14 -3.29
CA LEU A 77 -3.34 -7.61 -2.81
C LEU A 77 -2.19 -8.59 -3.05
N HIS A 78 -2.37 -9.86 -2.65
CA HIS A 78 -1.33 -10.87 -2.83
C HIS A 78 -1.11 -11.25 -4.30
N SER A 79 -2.15 -11.17 -5.15
CA SER A 79 -2.01 -11.40 -6.59
C SER A 79 -1.19 -10.32 -7.27
N LEU A 80 -1.40 -9.05 -6.89
CA LEU A 80 -0.59 -7.92 -7.34
C LEU A 80 0.88 -8.14 -6.97
N PHE A 81 1.18 -8.46 -5.70
CA PHE A 81 2.57 -8.64 -5.28
C PHE A 81 3.24 -9.84 -5.95
N ASN A 82 2.50 -10.93 -6.21
CA ASN A 82 3.00 -12.04 -7.01
C ASN A 82 3.32 -11.62 -8.44
N PHE A 83 2.47 -10.82 -9.09
CA PHE A 83 2.73 -10.30 -10.43
C PHE A 83 3.98 -9.41 -10.45
N LEU A 84 4.08 -8.46 -9.52
CA LEU A 84 5.21 -7.54 -9.43
C LEU A 84 6.55 -8.26 -9.23
N LYS A 85 6.58 -9.42 -8.56
CA LYS A 85 7.80 -10.25 -8.42
C LYS A 85 8.35 -10.74 -9.76
N THR A 86 7.54 -10.76 -10.82
CA THR A 86 7.98 -11.15 -12.17
C THR A 86 8.65 -10.00 -12.93
N LEU A 87 8.59 -8.78 -12.39
CA LEU A 87 9.13 -7.57 -13.01
C LEU A 87 10.54 -7.26 -12.50
N ASP A 88 11.35 -6.67 -13.37
CA ASP A 88 12.64 -6.09 -13.00
C ASP A 88 12.45 -4.61 -12.62
N PHE A 89 12.72 -4.28 -11.35
CA PHE A 89 12.63 -2.91 -10.82
C PHE A 89 13.65 -2.66 -9.69
N ASP A 90 14.03 -1.41 -9.48
CA ASP A 90 15.04 -1.03 -8.47
C ASP A 90 14.40 -0.66 -7.12
N VAL A 91 13.24 0.00 -7.14
CA VAL A 91 12.65 0.65 -5.96
C VAL A 91 11.12 0.68 -6.03
N ILE A 92 10.47 0.72 -4.86
CA ILE A 92 9.03 0.89 -4.71
C ILE A 92 8.74 2.23 -4.05
N TYR A 93 7.84 3.00 -4.66
CA TYR A 93 7.16 4.13 -4.05
C TYR A 93 5.75 3.69 -3.65
N PHE A 94 5.41 3.84 -2.37
CA PHE A 94 4.08 3.54 -1.87
C PHE A 94 3.49 4.80 -1.20
N VAL A 95 2.51 5.43 -1.83
CA VAL A 95 2.08 6.78 -1.43
C VAL A 95 0.86 6.84 -0.51
N GLY A 96 0.60 5.77 0.24
CA GLY A 96 -0.37 5.75 1.34
C GLY A 96 -1.71 5.11 1.00
N ASP A 97 -2.71 5.39 1.83
CA ASP A 97 -4.07 4.86 1.74
C ASP A 97 -4.11 3.32 1.77
N SER A 98 -3.53 2.77 2.84
CA SER A 98 -3.53 1.35 3.17
C SER A 98 -4.87 0.87 3.71
N ASN A 99 -5.61 1.76 4.38
CA ASN A 99 -6.81 1.44 5.14
C ASN A 99 -8.07 1.54 4.29
N SER A 100 -8.94 0.53 4.36
CA SER A 100 -10.29 0.56 3.77
C SER A 100 -11.20 1.71 4.26
N HIS A 101 -12.30 1.93 3.55
CA HIS A 101 -13.25 3.03 3.68
C HIS A 101 -14.31 2.84 4.79
N ASP A 102 -14.21 1.79 5.62
CA ASP A 102 -15.07 1.51 6.78
C ASP A 102 -14.67 2.31 8.05
N SER A 103 -14.37 3.60 7.88
CA SER A 103 -13.85 4.46 8.96
C SER A 103 -14.75 4.54 10.21
N TRP A 104 -16.06 4.31 10.06
CA TRP A 104 -17.02 4.28 11.17
C TRP A 104 -16.83 3.09 12.12
N ALA A 105 -16.19 2.01 11.65
CA ALA A 105 -15.95 0.79 12.41
C ALA A 105 -14.48 0.64 12.87
N LYS A 106 -13.68 1.72 12.73
CA LYS A 106 -12.23 1.69 13.01
C LYS A 106 -11.82 2.49 14.25
N ASN A 107 -10.61 2.21 14.70
CA ASN A 107 -9.87 2.95 15.71
C ASN A 107 -8.36 2.92 15.39
N ILE A 108 -7.54 3.56 16.22
CA ILE A 108 -6.08 3.64 16.02
C ILE A 108 -5.44 2.25 15.91
N ASN A 109 -5.88 1.28 16.69
CA ASN A 109 -5.30 -0.07 16.70
C ASN A 109 -5.64 -0.83 15.41
N SER A 110 -6.88 -0.76 14.94
CA SER A 110 -7.28 -1.40 13.68
C SER A 110 -6.55 -0.78 12.48
N ASN A 111 -6.43 0.55 12.43
CA ASN A 111 -5.66 1.22 11.38
C ASN A 111 -4.19 0.79 11.39
N SER A 112 -3.58 0.77 12.57
CA SER A 112 -2.19 0.35 12.75
C SER A 112 -1.97 -1.11 12.35
N ALA A 113 -2.95 -1.98 12.59
CA ALA A 113 -2.88 -3.39 12.22
C ALA A 113 -2.87 -3.57 10.68
N VAL A 114 -3.72 -2.82 9.96
CA VAL A 114 -3.76 -2.83 8.49
C VAL A 114 -2.46 -2.30 7.90
N ILE A 115 -1.95 -1.17 8.38
CA ILE A 115 -0.67 -0.60 7.93
C ILE A 115 0.45 -1.63 8.15
N LYS A 116 0.54 -2.23 9.34
CA LYS A 116 1.53 -3.29 9.64
C LYS A 116 1.38 -4.50 8.71
N TYR A 117 0.15 -4.90 8.39
CA TYR A 117 -0.11 -6.01 7.48
C TYR A 117 0.43 -5.72 6.07
N VAL A 118 0.10 -4.55 5.52
CA VAL A 118 0.55 -4.12 4.18
C VAL A 118 2.08 -4.05 4.11
N PHE A 119 2.73 -3.43 5.10
CA PHE A 119 4.20 -3.35 5.12
C PHE A 119 4.88 -4.71 5.34
N ARG A 120 4.28 -5.61 6.14
CA ARG A 120 4.77 -7.00 6.25
C ARG A 120 4.64 -7.75 4.94
N ALA A 121 3.55 -7.56 4.20
CA ALA A 121 3.39 -8.13 2.88
C ALA A 121 4.44 -7.58 1.89
N PHE A 122 4.70 -6.27 1.89
CA PHE A 122 5.79 -5.71 1.10
C PHE A 122 7.15 -6.34 1.45
N LYS A 123 7.49 -6.45 2.75
CA LYS A 123 8.75 -7.04 3.19
C LYS A 123 8.87 -8.53 2.85
N LEU A 124 7.76 -9.27 2.91
CA LEU A 124 7.69 -10.68 2.56
C LEU A 124 7.95 -10.91 1.06
N TYR A 125 7.35 -10.08 0.20
CA TYR A 125 7.43 -10.25 -1.25
C TYR A 125 8.68 -9.62 -1.85
N PHE A 126 9.20 -8.56 -1.24
CA PHE A 126 10.32 -7.77 -1.72
C PHE A 126 11.37 -7.52 -0.63
N PRO A 127 11.98 -8.58 -0.06
CA PRO A 127 12.87 -8.46 1.09
C PRO A 127 14.09 -7.56 0.85
N ASP A 128 14.57 -7.50 -0.39
CA ASP A 128 15.77 -6.76 -0.81
C ASP A 128 15.47 -5.43 -1.50
N LYS A 129 14.19 -5.06 -1.67
CA LYS A 129 13.82 -3.81 -2.33
C LYS A 129 13.66 -2.71 -1.30
N LYS A 130 14.14 -1.51 -1.64
CA LYS A 130 13.87 -0.32 -0.84
C LYS A 130 12.45 0.18 -1.14
N ILE A 131 11.72 0.49 -0.08
CA ILE A 131 10.37 1.03 -0.16
C ILE A 131 10.43 2.44 0.44
N TYR A 132 10.07 3.43 -0.36
CA TYR A 132 9.84 4.79 0.12
C TYR A 132 8.34 5.01 0.21
N SER A 133 7.88 5.45 1.37
CA SER A 133 6.46 5.63 1.62
C SER A 133 6.13 6.97 2.23
N CYS A 134 4.94 7.47 1.91
CA CYS A 134 4.28 8.55 2.64
C CYS A 134 2.94 8.06 3.19
N LEU A 135 2.37 8.84 4.11
CA LEU A 135 1.02 8.59 4.62
C LEU A 135 0.01 9.21 3.67
N GLY A 136 -1.08 8.51 3.43
CA GLY A 136 -2.30 9.03 2.83
C GLY A 136 -3.28 9.48 3.90
N ASN A 137 -4.45 9.93 3.48
CA ASN A 137 -5.44 10.51 4.38
C ASN A 137 -6.23 9.45 5.19
N HIS A 138 -6.19 8.18 4.78
CA HIS A 138 -6.83 7.05 5.46
C HIS A 138 -5.97 6.39 6.57
N GLU A 139 -4.70 6.80 6.74
CA GLU A 139 -3.83 6.23 7.79
C GLU A 139 -4.25 6.64 9.21
N ALA A 140 -4.66 7.90 9.40
CA ALA A 140 -5.02 8.44 10.71
C ALA A 140 -6.42 7.99 11.18
N HIS A 141 -6.62 7.98 12.49
CA HIS A 141 -7.94 7.88 13.09
C HIS A 141 -8.16 9.03 14.08
N PRO A 142 -9.22 9.85 13.93
CA PRO A 142 -10.22 9.82 12.85
C PRO A 142 -9.61 10.08 11.46
N VAL A 143 -10.28 9.63 10.39
CA VAL A 143 -9.81 9.81 9.00
C VAL A 143 -9.51 11.28 8.69
N ASN A 144 -8.50 11.54 7.84
CA ASN A 144 -8.03 12.88 7.46
C ASN A 144 -7.38 13.72 8.58
N ARG A 145 -7.22 13.18 9.80
CA ARG A 145 -6.65 13.92 10.95
C ARG A 145 -5.14 13.73 11.08
N ILE A 146 -4.40 14.26 10.11
CA ILE A 146 -2.93 14.27 10.11
C ILE A 146 -2.46 15.64 10.62
N THR A 147 -1.82 15.68 11.80
CA THR A 147 -1.38 16.93 12.43
C THR A 147 0.11 17.19 12.18
N SER A 148 0.48 18.47 12.07
CA SER A 148 1.85 18.93 11.74
C SER A 148 2.92 18.63 12.79
N ASN A 149 2.53 18.11 13.98
CA ASN A 149 3.47 17.81 15.07
C ASN A 149 4.09 16.42 14.97
N HIS A 150 3.79 15.65 13.93
CA HIS A 150 4.46 14.40 13.64
C HIS A 150 5.45 14.62 12.48
N ASN A 151 6.76 14.48 12.74
CA ASN A 151 7.79 14.56 11.71
C ASN A 151 7.66 13.37 10.74
N PHE A 152 6.87 13.55 9.69
CA PHE A 152 6.49 12.48 8.74
C PHE A 152 7.65 11.95 7.88
N CYS A 153 8.76 12.68 7.79
CA CYS A 153 9.87 12.31 6.90
C CYS A 153 11.11 11.73 7.62
N THR A 154 11.11 11.64 8.95
CA THR A 154 12.31 11.18 9.70
C THR A 154 12.12 9.85 10.42
N HIS A 155 10.89 9.36 10.54
CA HIS A 155 10.64 8.03 11.08
C HIS A 155 10.54 7.02 9.94
N GLN A 156 11.71 6.54 9.50
CA GLN A 156 11.82 5.15 9.07
C GLN A 156 11.10 4.33 10.15
N TYR A 157 9.93 3.75 9.85
CA TYR A 157 9.36 2.73 10.71
C TYR A 157 10.50 1.77 11.02
N PRO A 158 10.89 1.59 12.30
CA PRO A 158 11.97 0.67 12.62
C PRO A 158 11.58 -0.64 11.99
N LEU A 159 12.43 -1.12 11.08
CA LEU A 159 12.31 -2.47 10.55
C LEU A 159 12.29 -3.35 11.80
N LEU A 160 11.10 -3.86 12.12
CA LEU A 160 10.90 -4.76 13.24
C LEU A 160 11.74 -6.00 12.91
N ASN A 161 12.84 -6.15 13.64
CA ASN A 161 13.65 -7.37 13.69
C ASN A 161 12.77 -8.57 14.03
#